data_AF-A0A7W1EPC7-F1
#
_entry.id   AF-A0A7W1EPC7-F1
#
_cell.length_a   1.000
_cell.length_b   1.000
_cell.length_c   1.000
_cell.angle_alpha   90.00
_cell.angle_beta   90.00
_cell.angle_gamma   90.00
#
_symmetry.space_group_name_H-M   'P 1'
#
loop_
_entity.id
_entity.type
_entity.pdbx_description
1 polymer ?
#
loop_
_entity_poly.entity_id
_entity_poly.type
_entity_poly.pdbx_seq_one_letter_code
_entity_poly.pdbx_strand_id
1 'polypeptide(L)'
;NDQFFARPVGGSSVIEGSIEMRVPLLKQLGAVAFLDGAYVGTAGVSSIAHGRGAITPGAGFRYRSPLGVLRLDAGLRPVGFETLPVVVAVVNADGTDRVVRLAREKRWSPVDPSPGFLRSVGQRLVVHFAMGQAF
;
A
#
# COMPACT_ATOMS: atom_id res chain seq x y z
N ASN A 1 4.48 -17.85 21.72
CA ASN A 1 3.93 -16.49 21.56
C ASN A 1 4.42 -16.04 20.19
N ASP A 2 3.69 -16.44 19.14
CA ASP A 2 4.24 -16.50 17.78
C ASP A 2 3.91 -15.23 17.01
N GLN A 3 4.57 -14.13 17.39
CA GLN A 3 4.43 -12.87 16.70
C GLN A 3 5.10 -12.98 15.32
N PHE A 4 4.27 -12.96 14.28
CA PHE A 4 4.72 -12.93 12.89
C PHE A 4 4.70 -11.49 12.40
N PHE A 5 5.83 -10.99 11.92
CA PHE A 5 5.97 -9.66 11.36
C PHE A 5 6.30 -9.76 9.88
N ALA A 6 5.43 -9.22 9.02
CA ALA A 6 5.73 -9.09 7.61
C ALA A 6 6.86 -8.07 7.42
N ARG A 7 7.94 -8.48 6.72
CA ARG A 7 9.05 -7.59 6.36
C ARG A 7 9.09 -7.45 4.84
N PRO A 8 8.76 -6.28 4.28
CA PRO A 8 8.94 -6.05 2.86
C PRO A 8 10.44 -6.07 2.53
N VAL A 9 10.84 -6.89 1.57
CA VAL A 9 12.23 -7.03 1.12
C VAL A 9 12.53 -6.24 -0.16
N GLY A 10 11.51 -5.54 -0.69
CA GLY A 10 11.59 -4.83 -1.96
C GLY A 10 11.62 -5.76 -3.19
N GLY A 11 12.04 -5.21 -4.32
CA GLY A 11 12.24 -5.93 -5.57
C GLY A 11 13.28 -5.20 -6.43
N SER A 12 13.77 -5.86 -7.48
CA SER A 12 14.74 -5.29 -8.42
C SER A 12 14.08 -4.54 -9.58
N SER A 13 12.74 -4.61 -9.69
CA SER A 13 11.94 -3.93 -10.70
C SER A 13 10.62 -3.45 -10.13
N VAL A 14 10.18 -2.26 -10.56
CA VAL A 14 8.91 -1.64 -10.18
C VAL A 14 8.20 -1.10 -11.40
N ILE A 15 6.88 -1.26 -11.43
CA ILE A 15 6.00 -0.57 -12.37
C ILE A 15 4.90 0.09 -11.57
N GLU A 16 4.67 1.36 -11.85
CA GLU A 16 3.64 2.16 -11.19
C GLU A 16 2.84 2.89 -12.26
N GLY A 17 1.54 3.03 -12.00
CA GLY A 17 0.64 3.82 -12.84
C GLY A 17 -0.50 4.38 -11.99
N SER A 18 -1.01 5.55 -12.41
CA SER A 18 -2.14 6.19 -11.76
C SER A 18 -3.09 6.75 -12.81
N ILE A 19 -4.38 6.65 -12.54
CA ILE A 19 -5.44 7.28 -13.31
C ILE A 19 -6.16 8.26 -12.39
N GLU A 20 -6.20 9.54 -12.77
CA GLU A 20 -6.93 10.57 -12.03
C GLU A 20 -8.07 11.16 -12.87
N MET A 21 -9.26 11.23 -12.29
CA MET A 21 -10.39 12.01 -12.80
C MET A 21 -10.58 13.25 -11.94
N ARG A 22 -10.59 14.43 -12.57
CA ARG A 22 -10.68 15.73 -11.89
C ARG A 22 -11.96 16.45 -12.30
N VAL A 23 -12.79 16.80 -11.33
CA VAL A 23 -14.09 17.44 -11.57
C VAL A 23 -14.14 18.80 -10.87
N PRO A 24 -14.29 19.92 -11.60
CA PRO A 24 -14.52 21.22 -10.97
C PRO A 24 -15.95 21.23 -10.38
N LEU A 25 -16.07 21.51 -9.07
CA LEU A 25 -17.37 21.61 -8.41
C LEU A 25 -17.81 23.08 -8.29
N LEU A 26 -16.91 23.95 -7.83
CA LEU A 26 -17.10 25.40 -7.69
C LEU A 26 -15.85 26.12 -8.21
N LYS A 27 -15.90 27.45 -8.34
CA LYS A 27 -14.76 28.28 -8.79
C LYS A 27 -13.44 27.96 -8.07
N GLN A 28 -13.54 27.64 -6.78
CA GLN A 28 -12.41 27.40 -5.89
C GLN A 28 -12.40 26.00 -5.28
N LEU A 29 -13.36 25.13 -5.61
CA LEU A 29 -13.43 23.75 -5.11
C LEU A 29 -13.48 22.75 -6.27
N GLY A 30 -12.59 21.78 -6.27
CA GLY A 30 -12.62 20.62 -7.17
C GLY A 30 -12.65 19.32 -6.39
N ALA A 31 -13.18 18.28 -7.02
CA ALA A 31 -13.11 16.90 -6.57
C ALA A 31 -12.21 16.07 -7.48
N VAL A 32 -11.72 14.96 -6.95
CA VAL A 32 -10.79 14.06 -7.60
C VAL A 32 -11.17 12.64 -7.24
N ALA A 33 -11.17 11.75 -8.22
CA ALA A 33 -11.10 10.32 -7.99
C ALA A 33 -9.80 9.82 -8.60
N PHE A 34 -9.12 8.90 -7.92
CA PHE A 34 -7.87 8.34 -8.38
C PHE A 34 -7.83 6.83 -8.17
N LEU A 35 -7.06 6.16 -9.02
CA LEU A 35 -6.79 4.74 -8.95
C LEU A 35 -5.30 4.52 -9.19
N ASP A 36 -4.59 4.15 -8.12
CA ASP A 36 -3.15 3.93 -8.15
C ASP A 36 -2.85 2.43 -8.19
N GLY A 37 -2.02 2.02 -9.15
CA GLY A 37 -1.59 0.64 -9.32
C GLY A 37 -0.08 0.55 -9.28
N ALA A 38 0.46 -0.34 -8.44
CA ALA A 38 1.89 -0.60 -8.39
C ALA A 38 2.18 -2.10 -8.39
N TYR A 39 3.29 -2.47 -9.01
CA TYR A 39 3.79 -3.82 -9.12
C TYR A 39 5.28 -3.85 -8.76
N VAL A 40 5.69 -4.81 -7.92
CA VAL A 40 7.09 -5.03 -7.55
C VAL A 40 7.48 -6.49 -7.82
N GLY A 41 8.61 -6.68 -8.52
CA GLY A 41 9.13 -7.99 -8.90
C GLY A 41 10.65 -8.10 -8.82
N THR A 42 11.17 -9.33 -8.82
CA THR A 42 12.60 -9.64 -8.68
C THR A 42 13.26 -10.24 -9.93
N ALA A 43 12.48 -10.64 -10.94
CA ALA A 43 12.96 -11.38 -12.11
C ALA A 43 12.80 -10.63 -13.46
N GLY A 44 12.77 -9.28 -13.40
CA GLY A 44 12.66 -8.42 -14.59
C GLY A 44 11.24 -8.28 -15.14
N VAL A 45 11.13 -7.51 -16.23
CA VAL A 45 9.85 -7.09 -16.86
C VAL A 45 9.04 -8.31 -17.36
N SER A 46 9.69 -9.42 -17.73
CA SER A 46 9.00 -10.64 -18.16
C SER A 46 8.28 -11.38 -17.02
N SER A 47 8.63 -11.11 -15.75
CA SER A 47 8.00 -11.73 -14.59
C SER A 47 6.81 -10.94 -14.04
N ILE A 48 6.38 -9.84 -14.70
CA ILE A 48 5.31 -8.94 -14.23
C ILE A 48 4.00 -9.68 -13.94
N ALA A 49 3.70 -10.73 -14.72
CA ALA A 49 2.47 -11.51 -14.52
C ALA A 49 2.45 -12.30 -13.19
N HIS A 50 3.58 -12.46 -12.50
CA HIS A 50 3.72 -13.35 -11.34
C HIS A 50 4.09 -12.66 -10.01
N GLY A 51 4.43 -11.37 -10.01
CA GLY A 51 4.77 -10.65 -8.78
C GLY A 51 3.57 -10.02 -8.06
N ARG A 52 3.86 -9.15 -7.10
CA ARG A 52 2.88 -8.65 -6.13
C ARG A 52 2.39 -7.28 -6.57
N GLY A 53 1.18 -7.24 -7.11
CA GLY A 53 0.49 -6.02 -7.50
C GLY A 53 -0.43 -5.50 -6.39
N ALA A 54 -0.53 -4.18 -6.25
CA ALA A 54 -1.45 -3.50 -5.37
C ALA A 54 -2.24 -2.45 -6.16
N ILE A 55 -3.55 -2.41 -5.96
CA ILE A 55 -4.44 -1.39 -6.53
C ILE A 55 -5.12 -0.66 -5.39
N THR A 56 -4.97 0.67 -5.38
CA THR A 56 -5.45 1.57 -4.33
C THR A 56 -6.41 2.58 -4.95
N PRO A 57 -7.73 2.43 -4.76
CA PRO A 57 -8.67 3.47 -5.12
C PRO A 57 -8.67 4.58 -4.06
N GLY A 58 -8.94 5.79 -4.49
CA GLY A 58 -9.14 6.92 -3.59
C GLY A 58 -9.91 8.07 -4.22
N ALA A 59 -10.24 9.04 -3.38
CA ALA A 59 -10.91 10.26 -3.78
C ALA A 59 -10.46 11.43 -2.91
N GLY A 60 -10.58 12.64 -3.42
CA GLY A 60 -10.14 13.82 -2.70
C GLY A 60 -10.78 15.11 -3.15
N PHE A 61 -10.53 16.16 -2.38
CA PHE A 61 -10.96 17.52 -2.65
C PHE A 61 -9.76 18.45 -2.77
N ARG A 62 -9.89 19.43 -3.66
CA ARG A 62 -8.89 20.46 -3.91
C ARG A 62 -9.53 21.83 -3.74
N TYR A 63 -9.08 22.61 -2.77
CA TYR A 63 -9.57 23.96 -2.51
C TYR A 63 -8.51 25.00 -2.82
N ARG A 64 -8.81 25.95 -3.73
CA ARG A 64 -7.91 27.06 -4.05
C ARG A 64 -8.08 28.15 -3.00
N SER A 65 -7.02 28.40 -2.24
CA SER A 65 -6.95 29.50 -1.28
C SER A 65 -5.91 30.54 -1.74
N PRO A 66 -5.90 31.76 -1.15
CA PRO A 66 -4.85 32.75 -1.40
C PRO A 66 -3.42 32.24 -1.07
N LEU A 67 -3.32 31.27 -0.16
CA LEU A 67 -2.04 30.70 0.29
C LEU A 67 -1.60 29.47 -0.54
N GLY A 68 -2.37 29.08 -1.55
CA GLY A 68 -2.12 27.90 -2.38
C GLY A 68 -3.27 26.91 -2.40
N VAL A 69 -3.07 25.77 -3.07
CA VAL A 69 -4.08 24.72 -3.18
C VAL A 69 -4.01 23.81 -1.94
N LEU A 70 -5.13 23.71 -1.23
CA LEU A 70 -5.34 22.71 -0.19
C LEU A 70 -5.80 21.41 -0.84
N ARG A 71 -5.21 20.30 -0.43
CA ARG A 71 -5.56 18.96 -0.88
C ARG A 71 -5.96 18.11 0.32
N LEU A 72 -7.10 17.43 0.19
CA LEU A 72 -7.56 16.42 1.13
C LEU A 72 -7.85 15.16 0.32
N ASP A 73 -6.96 14.19 0.39
CA ASP A 73 -7.03 12.94 -0.37
C ASP A 73 -7.28 11.77 0.61
N ALA A 74 -8.17 10.86 0.24
CA ALA A 74 -8.53 9.68 1.02
C ALA A 74 -8.36 8.43 0.15
N GLY A 75 -7.50 7.52 0.58
CA GLY A 75 -7.21 6.25 -0.11
C GLY A 75 -7.67 5.05 0.71
N LEU A 76 -8.04 3.97 0.01
CA LEU A 76 -8.35 2.69 0.63
C LEU A 76 -7.22 1.69 0.39
N ARG A 77 -6.54 1.27 1.46
CA ARG A 77 -5.52 0.23 1.36
C ARG A 77 -6.08 -1.02 0.65
N PRO A 78 -5.34 -1.64 -0.28
CA PRO A 78 -5.79 -2.84 -0.98
C PRO A 78 -6.14 -3.97 -0.01
N VAL A 79 -7.14 -4.77 -0.36
CA VAL A 79 -7.41 -6.05 0.33
C VAL A 79 -6.69 -7.16 -0.43
N GLY A 80 -6.02 -8.03 0.31
CA GLY A 80 -5.31 -9.15 -0.27
C GLY A 80 -4.74 -10.04 0.80
N PHE A 81 -4.62 -11.32 0.47
CA PHE A 81 -3.84 -12.25 1.24
C PHE A 81 -2.57 -12.53 0.47
N GLU A 82 -1.43 -12.39 1.13
CA GLU A 82 -0.14 -12.71 0.55
C GLU A 82 0.40 -13.95 1.23
N THR A 83 0.83 -14.92 0.42
CA THR A 83 1.55 -16.09 0.94
C THR A 83 3.02 -15.71 1.08
N LEU A 84 3.46 -15.60 2.33
CA LEU A 84 4.81 -15.18 2.69
C LEU A 84 5.64 -16.37 3.15
N PRO A 85 6.91 -16.49 2.69
CA PRO A 85 7.84 -17.45 3.28
C PRO A 85 8.16 -17.03 4.72
N VAL A 86 8.20 -18.00 5.64
CA VAL A 86 8.56 -17.73 7.03
C VAL A 86 10.07 -17.84 7.19
N VAL A 87 10.68 -16.79 7.74
CA VAL A 87 12.11 -16.71 8.01
C VAL A 87 12.31 -16.49 9.50
N VAL A 88 13.14 -17.33 10.13
CA VAL A 88 13.47 -17.25 11.56
C VAL A 88 14.97 -17.10 11.76
N ALA A 89 15.37 -16.37 12.80
CA ALA A 89 16.76 -16.36 13.27
C ALA A 89 16.93 -17.50 14.29
N VAL A 90 17.90 -18.37 14.06
CA VAL A 90 18.28 -19.47 14.96
C VAL A 90 19.68 -19.19 15.47
N VAL A 91 19.86 -19.17 16.79
CA VAL A 91 21.17 -18.98 17.40
C VAL A 91 21.96 -20.29 17.30
N ASN A 92 23.14 -20.26 16.69
CA ASN A 92 24.05 -21.41 16.66
C ASN A 92 24.67 -21.65 18.04
N ALA A 93 25.24 -22.84 18.25
CA ALA A 93 25.98 -23.16 19.48
C ALA A 93 27.12 -22.16 19.77
N ASP A 94 27.65 -21.53 18.72
CA ASP A 94 28.74 -20.55 18.78
C ASP A 94 28.26 -19.11 19.08
N GLY A 95 26.96 -18.92 19.38
CA GLY A 95 26.37 -17.61 19.69
C GLY A 95 26.09 -16.72 18.47
N THR A 96 26.27 -17.22 17.25
CA THR A 96 25.99 -16.48 16.00
C THR A 96 24.57 -16.72 15.50
N ASP A 97 23.90 -15.69 15.00
CA ASP A 97 22.56 -15.81 14.41
C ASP A 97 22.63 -16.37 12.99
N ARG A 98 21.86 -17.43 12.74
CA ARG A 98 21.64 -18.01 11.41
C ARG A 98 20.20 -17.79 10.98
N VAL A 99 20.03 -17.12 9.85
CA VAL A 99 18.72 -16.94 9.23
C VAL A 99 18.34 -18.21 8.46
N VAL A 100 17.24 -18.85 8.85
CA VAL A 100 16.74 -20.07 8.21
C VAL A 100 15.34 -19.82 7.65
N ARG A 101 15.15 -20.15 6.36
CA ARG A 101 13.83 -20.17 5.74
C ARG A 101 13.15 -21.50 6.07
N LEU A 102 11.97 -21.42 6.67
CA LEU A 102 11.14 -22.59 6.91
C LEU A 102 10.42 -22.99 5.62
N ALA A 103 10.20 -24.29 5.43
CA ALA A 103 9.37 -24.81 4.34
C ALA A 103 7.87 -24.46 4.52
N ARG A 104 7.50 -23.91 5.69
CA ARG A 104 6.15 -23.44 5.98
C ARG A 104 5.94 -22.05 5.39
N GLU A 105 4.86 -21.90 4.63
CA GLU A 105 4.36 -20.61 4.18
C GLU A 105 3.26 -20.10 5.12
N LYS A 106 3.16 -18.78 5.27
CA LYS A 106 2.11 -18.14 6.08
C LYS A 106 1.30 -17.20 5.21
N ARG A 107 -0.02 -17.44 5.17
CA ARG A 107 -0.99 -16.53 4.58
C ARG A 107 -1.15 -15.33 5.51
N TRP A 108 -0.70 -14.17 5.06
CA TRP A 108 -0.75 -12.92 5.81
C TRP A 108 -1.71 -11.94 5.13
N SER A 109 -2.40 -11.13 5.94
CA SER A 109 -3.23 -10.02 5.48
C SER A 109 -2.76 -8.75 6.19
N PRO A 110 -2.59 -7.62 5.47
CA PRO A 110 -2.32 -6.32 6.08
C PRO A 110 -3.53 -5.75 6.83
N VAL A 111 -4.72 -6.33 6.64
CA VAL A 111 -5.97 -5.89 7.25
C VAL A 111 -6.53 -7.02 8.10
N ASP A 112 -6.79 -6.73 9.38
CA ASP A 112 -7.44 -7.68 10.27
C ASP A 112 -8.88 -7.97 9.80
N PRO A 113 -9.35 -9.23 9.89
CA PRO A 113 -10.73 -9.55 9.60
C PRO A 113 -11.63 -8.82 10.60
N SER A 114 -12.42 -7.85 10.13
CA SER A 114 -13.40 -7.16 10.97
C SER A 114 -14.83 -7.56 10.59
N PRO A 115 -15.69 -7.87 11.58
CA PRO A 115 -17.11 -8.03 11.33
C PRO A 115 -17.72 -6.65 11.05
N GLY A 116 -18.22 -6.46 9.83
CA GLY A 116 -18.95 -5.26 9.41
C GLY A 116 -18.22 -4.40 8.37
N PHE A 117 -18.95 -4.04 7.32
CA PHE A 117 -18.45 -3.26 6.19
C PHE A 117 -17.81 -1.93 6.61
N LEU A 118 -18.49 -1.11 7.41
CA LEU A 118 -17.98 0.22 7.81
C LEU A 118 -16.67 0.16 8.60
N ARG A 119 -16.54 -0.82 9.49
CA ARG A 119 -15.31 -1.02 10.29
C ARG A 119 -14.15 -1.46 9.41
N SER A 120 -14.42 -2.34 8.45
CA SER A 120 -13.41 -2.80 7.48
C SER A 120 -12.90 -1.66 6.60
N VAL A 121 -13.78 -0.76 6.15
CA VAL A 121 -13.41 0.44 5.38
C VAL A 121 -12.61 1.41 6.26
N GLY A 122 -13.06 1.68 7.49
CA GLY A 122 -12.36 2.59 8.41
C GLY A 122 -10.94 2.15 8.76
N GLN A 123 -10.69 0.85 8.94
CA GLN A 123 -9.34 0.32 9.20
C GLN A 123 -8.39 0.46 8.00
N ARG A 124 -8.94 0.61 6.80
CA ARG A 124 -8.19 0.70 5.54
C ARG A 124 -8.03 2.12 5.05
N LEU A 125 -8.84 3.04 5.56
CA LEU A 125 -8.84 4.44 5.19
C LEU A 125 -7.52 5.11 5.60
N VAL A 126 -6.84 5.72 4.65
CA VAL A 126 -5.69 6.58 4.87
C VAL A 126 -6.03 7.95 4.34
N VAL A 127 -5.81 8.99 5.15
CA VAL A 127 -6.11 10.37 4.79
C VAL A 127 -4.81 11.15 4.69
N HIS A 128 -4.66 11.89 3.60
CA HIS A 128 -3.55 12.77 3.34
C HIS A 128 -4.05 14.21 3.22
N PHE A 129 -3.39 15.10 3.94
CA PHE A 129 -3.59 16.54 3.83
C PHE A 129 -2.30 17.17 3.33
N ALA A 130 -2.41 18.03 2.31
CA ALA A 130 -1.28 18.77 1.77
C ALA A 130 -1.68 20.20 1.42
N MET A 131 -0.73 21.12 1.58
CA MET A 131 -0.87 22.53 1.26
C MET A 131 0.36 22.99 0.50
N GLY A 132 0.18 23.52 -0.70
CA GLY A 132 1.30 24.03 -1.50
C GLY A 132 0.93 24.30 -2.96
N GLN A 133 1.77 25.08 -3.64
CA GLN A 133 1.79 25.18 -5.10
C GLN A 133 2.67 24.04 -5.63
N ALA A 134 2.28 23.39 -6.72
CA ALA A 134 3.23 22.57 -7.48
C ALA A 134 4.19 23.56 -8.16
N PHE A 135 5.49 23.51 -7.82
CA PHE A 135 6.54 24.28 -8.48
C PHE A 135 6.87 23.67 -9.83
#